data_AF-A0A069DND0-F1
#
_entry.id   AF-A0A069DND0-F1
#
_cell.length_a   1.000
_cell.length_b   1.000
_cell.length_c   1.000
_cell.angle_alpha   90.00
_cell.angle_beta   90.00
_cell.angle_gamma   90.00
#
_symmetry.space_group_name_H-M   'P 1'
#
loop_
_entity.id
_entity.type
_entity.pdbx_description
1 polymer ?
#
loop_
_entity_poly.entity_id
_entity_poly.type
_entity_poly.pdbx_seq_one_letter_code
_entity_poly.pdbx_strand_id
1 'polypeptide(L)'
;RALLDSGSHKTIITRACAHRLRLPLQPVASELLTLGSSAPIRSCYRTTVSIFHHGDPPHLTIHALVLDSIIPPTPHQPLSPNCPRKEKLLLADFRFHAPGPIDFLIGNDVLPHLLLPGRISPTLHSPAAFNTTLGWVLYGPYNPTSRVKRVRFAI
;
A
#
# COMPACT_ATOMS: atom_id res chain seq x y z
N ARG A 1 2.43 -2.29 -7.67
CA ARG A 1 1.35 -2.30 -6.65
C ARG A 1 1.88 -1.68 -5.36
N ALA A 2 1.03 -1.04 -4.55
CA ALA A 2 1.45 -0.41 -3.30
C ALA A 2 0.64 -0.92 -2.09
N LEU A 3 1.27 -0.94 -0.91
CA LEU A 3 0.63 -1.15 0.39
C LEU A 3 0.52 0.18 1.12
N LEU A 4 -0.64 0.49 1.70
CA LEU A 4 -0.80 1.64 2.60
C LEU A 4 -0.56 1.18 4.04
N ASP A 5 0.44 1.73 4.70
CA ASP A 5 0.84 1.33 6.04
C ASP A 5 1.06 2.54 6.96
N SER A 6 0.06 2.85 7.79
CA SER A 6 0.16 3.92 8.78
C SER A 6 1.13 3.60 9.93
N GLY A 7 1.52 2.33 10.11
CA GLY A 7 2.50 1.91 11.10
C GLY A 7 3.94 2.17 10.67
N SER A 8 4.17 2.47 9.39
CA SER A 8 5.50 2.77 8.86
C SER A 8 5.77 4.27 8.81
N HIS A 9 6.89 4.70 9.40
CA HIS A 9 7.31 6.11 9.38
C HIS A 9 7.82 6.58 8.02
N LYS A 10 8.27 5.65 7.17
CA LYS A 10 8.92 5.95 5.89
C LYS A 10 8.27 5.19 4.75
N THR A 11 8.23 5.82 3.60
CA THR A 11 7.86 5.18 2.35
C THR A 11 9.03 4.40 1.76
N ILE A 12 8.74 3.21 1.25
CA ILE A 12 9.72 2.25 0.71
C ILE A 12 9.33 1.89 -0.71
N ILE A 13 10.33 1.73 -1.58
CA ILE A 13 10.21 1.16 -2.92
C ILE A 13 11.14 -0.05 -3.05
N THR A 14 10.71 -1.08 -3.79
CA THR A 14 11.60 -2.21 -4.10
C THR A 14 12.68 -1.82 -5.10
N ARG A 15 13.89 -2.37 -4.96
CA ARG A 15 15.02 -2.19 -5.89
C ARG A 15 14.63 -2.60 -7.30
N ALA A 16 13.88 -3.70 -7.43
CA ALA A 16 13.35 -4.18 -8.70
C ALA A 16 12.42 -3.15 -9.37
N CYS A 17 11.54 -2.49 -8.60
CA CYS A 17 10.66 -1.44 -9.12
C CYS A 17 11.45 -0.19 -9.50
N ALA A 18 12.36 0.27 -8.64
CA ALA A 18 13.19 1.45 -8.92
C ALA A 18 14.00 1.27 -10.22
N HIS A 19 14.58 0.08 -10.42
CA HIS A 19 15.31 -0.26 -11.65
C HIS A 19 14.39 -0.31 -12.87
N ARG A 20 13.23 -0.96 -12.76
CA ARG A 20 12.23 -1.04 -13.83
C ARG A 20 11.72 0.32 -14.28
N LEU A 21 11.59 1.26 -13.34
CA LEU A 21 11.20 2.65 -13.60
C LEU A 21 12.39 3.57 -13.94
N ARG A 22 13.62 3.04 -13.94
CA ARG A 22 14.87 3.79 -14.18
C ARG A 22 15.03 5.01 -13.29
N LEU A 23 14.64 4.88 -12.02
CA LEU A 23 14.71 5.99 -11.06
C LEU A 23 16.16 6.24 -10.62
N PRO A 24 16.56 7.51 -10.46
CA PRO A 24 17.88 7.85 -9.94
C PRO A 24 18.02 7.38 -8.49
N LEU A 25 19.13 6.73 -8.17
CA LEU A 25 19.44 6.25 -6.83
C LEU A 25 20.48 7.14 -6.17
N GLN A 26 20.15 7.67 -4.99
CA GLN A 26 21.05 8.48 -4.17
C GLN A 26 21.52 7.63 -2.98
N PRO A 27 22.84 7.47 -2.77
CA PRO A 27 23.36 6.80 -1.59
C PRO A 27 22.86 7.47 -0.31
N VAL A 28 22.48 6.67 0.68
CA VAL A 28 22.08 7.14 2.01
C VAL A 28 22.48 6.12 3.06
N ALA A 29 22.84 6.58 4.24
CA ALA A 29 22.95 5.74 5.44
C ALA A 29 21.63 5.87 6.21
N SER A 30 20.71 4.93 6.02
CA SER A 30 19.44 4.88 6.76
C SER A 30 19.22 3.50 7.36
N GLU A 31 18.85 3.47 8.62
CA GLU A 31 18.51 2.26 9.35
C GLU A 31 17.00 2.20 9.60
N LEU A 32 16.42 1.05 9.32
CA LEU A 32 15.00 0.77 9.49
C LEU A 32 14.83 -0.32 10.53
N LEU A 33 14.10 -0.01 11.60
CA LEU A 33 13.66 -1.01 12.56
C LEU A 33 12.35 -1.62 12.05
N THR A 34 12.30 -2.95 11.94
CA THR A 34 11.10 -3.68 11.53
C THR A 34 10.53 -4.48 12.69
N LEU A 35 9.21 -4.65 12.70
CA LEU A 35 8.54 -5.49 13.67
C LEU A 35 9.04 -6.93 13.54
N GLY A 36 9.44 -7.53 14.66
CA GLY A 36 9.94 -8.91 14.71
C GLY A 36 11.43 -9.05 14.38
N SER A 37 12.16 -7.97 14.10
CA SER A 37 13.62 -7.98 13.95
C SER A 37 14.29 -7.24 15.10
N SER A 38 15.31 -7.85 15.71
CA SER A 38 16.20 -7.18 16.68
C SER A 38 17.32 -6.39 16.00
N ALA A 39 17.60 -6.68 14.72
CA ALA A 39 18.62 -5.99 13.94
C ALA A 39 17.97 -5.01 12.94
N PRO A 40 18.46 -3.77 12.84
CA PRO A 40 17.96 -2.82 11.86
C PRO A 40 18.33 -3.26 10.43
N ILE A 41 17.40 -3.08 9.50
CA ILE A 41 17.64 -3.23 8.08
C ILE A 41 18.29 -1.94 7.57
N ARG A 42 19.44 -2.06 6.91
CA ARG A 42 20.11 -0.92 6.29
C ARG A 42 19.56 -0.70 4.89
N SER A 43 19.05 0.50 4.63
CA SER A 43 18.81 0.98 3.27
C SER A 43 20.02 1.80 2.83
N CYS A 44 20.65 1.36 1.74
CA CYS A 44 21.82 2.03 1.17
C CYS A 44 21.44 3.15 0.19
N TYR A 45 20.18 3.20 -0.25
CA TYR A 45 19.75 4.11 -1.31
C TYR A 45 18.38 4.72 -1.02
N ARG A 46 18.21 5.95 -1.46
CA ARG A 46 16.95 6.66 -1.55
C ARG A 46 16.70 7.03 -3.02
N THR A 47 15.43 7.15 -3.40
CA THR A 47 15.04 7.73 -4.68
C THR A 47 13.94 8.76 -4.50
N THR A 48 13.74 9.57 -5.53
CA THR A 48 12.65 10.54 -5.63
C THR A 48 11.77 10.12 -6.80
N VAL A 49 10.47 10.03 -6.56
CA VAL A 49 9.48 9.60 -7.56
C VAL A 49 8.21 10.41 -7.42
N SER A 50 7.60 10.74 -8.56
CA SER A 50 6.28 11.37 -8.60
C SER A 50 5.21 10.31 -8.83
N ILE A 51 4.18 10.31 -7.99
CA ILE A 51 3.06 9.36 -8.03
C ILE A 51 1.77 10.07 -8.45
N PHE A 52 0.94 9.38 -9.24
CA PHE A 52 -0.32 9.88 -9.78
C PHE A 52 -1.23 8.73 -10.20
N HIS A 53 -2.54 9.00 -10.32
CA HIS A 53 -3.49 8.04 -10.89
C HIS A 53 -3.35 7.98 -12.42
N HIS A 54 -3.72 6.85 -13.01
CA HIS A 54 -3.65 6.67 -14.45
C HIS A 54 -4.51 7.72 -15.19
N GLY A 55 -3.88 8.53 -16.04
CA GLY A 55 -4.54 9.58 -16.82
C GLY A 55 -4.40 10.98 -16.23
N ASP A 56 -3.91 11.11 -15.00
CA ASP A 56 -3.68 12.40 -14.34
C ASP A 56 -2.23 12.88 -14.53
N PRO A 57 -1.97 14.20 -14.48
CA PRO A 57 -0.60 14.69 -14.37
C PRO A 57 0.03 14.29 -13.02
N PRO A 58 1.37 14.15 -12.96
CA PRO A 58 2.09 13.96 -11.70
C PRO A 58 1.76 15.08 -10.71
N HIS A 59 1.27 14.74 -9.52
CA HIS A 59 0.83 15.73 -8.53
C HIS A 59 1.45 15.56 -7.15
N LEU A 60 2.17 14.45 -6.89
CA LEU A 60 2.82 14.22 -5.61
C LEU A 60 4.21 13.63 -5.79
N THR A 61 5.23 14.41 -5.45
CA THR A 61 6.63 13.96 -5.43
C THR A 61 7.00 13.49 -4.04
N ILE A 62 7.53 12.26 -3.96
CA ILE A 62 7.85 11.60 -2.70
C ILE A 62 9.31 11.13 -2.70
N HIS A 63 9.85 10.95 -1.50
CA HIS A 63 11.12 10.28 -1.29
C HIS A 63 10.87 8.87 -0.75
N ALA A 64 11.50 7.87 -1.35
CA ALA A 64 11.36 6.48 -0.94
C ALA A 64 12.72 5.86 -0.65
N LEU A 65 12.82 5.12 0.46
CA LEU A 65 13.97 4.26 0.74
C LEU A 65 13.90 3.02 -0.16
N VAL A 66 15.05 2.56 -0.62
CA VAL A 66 15.14 1.45 -1.56
C VAL A 66 15.55 0.20 -0.81
N LEU A 67 14.71 -0.82 -0.83
CA LEU A 67 14.95 -2.15 -0.23
C LEU A 67 14.77 -3.26 -1.27
N ASP A 68 15.29 -4.45 -1.00
CA ASP A 68 15.15 -5.58 -1.93
C ASP A 68 13.74 -6.18 -1.94
N SER A 69 13.11 -6.25 -0.77
CA SER A 69 11.75 -6.74 -0.60
C SER A 69 11.02 -5.95 0.50
N ILE A 70 9.69 -5.98 0.45
CA ILE A 70 8.82 -5.32 1.42
C ILE A 70 8.02 -6.40 2.15
N ILE A 71 7.12 -7.05 1.42
CA ILE A 71 6.32 -8.20 1.89
C ILE A 71 6.17 -9.21 0.74
N PRO A 72 5.79 -10.47 1.05
CA PRO A 72 5.40 -11.44 0.02
C PRO A 72 4.24 -10.93 -0.85
N PRO A 73 4.00 -11.55 -2.03
CA PRO A 73 2.88 -11.20 -2.88
C PRO A 73 1.54 -11.20 -2.15
N THR A 74 0.72 -10.18 -2.42
CA THR A 74 -0.62 -10.02 -1.84
C THR A 74 -1.66 -9.85 -2.94
N PRO A 75 -2.89 -10.35 -2.80
CA PRO A 75 -3.33 -11.24 -1.73
C PRO A 75 -2.57 -12.58 -1.78
N HIS A 76 -2.38 -13.22 -0.63
CA HIS A 76 -1.66 -14.50 -0.55
C HIS A 76 -2.33 -15.61 -1.36
N GLN A 77 -3.66 -15.55 -1.44
CA GLN A 77 -4.49 -16.43 -2.27
C GLN A 77 -5.34 -15.57 -3.20
N PRO A 78 -5.63 -16.05 -4.42
CA PRO A 78 -6.55 -15.36 -5.31
C PRO A 78 -7.92 -15.13 -4.65
N LEU A 79 -8.46 -13.94 -4.85
CA LEU A 79 -9.82 -13.59 -4.48
C LEU A 79 -10.73 -13.81 -5.70
N SER A 80 -12.02 -14.04 -5.46
CA SER A 80 -13.00 -13.98 -6.56
C SER A 80 -12.94 -12.60 -7.22
N PRO A 81 -12.90 -12.47 -8.56
CA PRO A 81 -12.87 -11.16 -9.24
C PRO A 81 -14.06 -10.25 -8.88
N ASN A 82 -15.18 -10.86 -8.49
CA ASN A 82 -16.40 -10.18 -8.07
C ASN A 82 -16.38 -9.75 -6.59
N CYS A 83 -15.30 -10.07 -5.88
CA CYS A 83 -15.10 -9.73 -4.49
C CYS A 83 -14.04 -8.62 -4.38
N PRO A 84 -14.27 -7.54 -3.61
CA PRO A 84 -15.54 -7.20 -3.01
C PRO A 84 -16.50 -6.65 -4.07
N ARG A 85 -17.79 -6.92 -3.90
CA ARG A 85 -18.85 -6.45 -4.79
C ARG A 85 -18.97 -4.94 -4.70
N LYS A 86 -18.12 -4.23 -5.44
CA LYS A 86 -18.06 -2.77 -5.52
C LYS A 86 -18.10 -2.36 -6.98
N GLU A 87 -19.18 -2.74 -7.65
CA GLU A 87 -19.49 -2.55 -9.07
C GLU A 87 -19.45 -1.08 -9.55
N LYS A 88 -19.07 -0.12 -8.68
CA LYS A 88 -19.03 1.32 -8.95
C LYS A 88 -17.75 2.03 -8.47
N LEU A 89 -16.77 1.32 -7.91
CA LEU A 89 -15.52 1.97 -7.49
C LEU A 89 -14.45 1.90 -8.57
N LEU A 90 -13.88 3.06 -8.90
CA LEU A 90 -12.64 3.15 -9.66
C LEU A 90 -11.48 2.80 -8.73
N LEU A 91 -11.11 1.52 -8.71
CA LEU A 91 -10.04 1.01 -7.84
C LEU A 91 -8.66 1.46 -8.32
N ALA A 92 -7.78 1.77 -7.37
CA ALA A 92 -6.38 2.09 -7.64
C ALA A 92 -5.58 0.90 -8.21
N ASP A 93 -6.03 -0.33 -7.94
CA ASP A 93 -5.46 -1.56 -8.47
C ASP A 93 -6.56 -2.45 -9.05
N PHE A 94 -6.64 -2.50 -10.38
CA PHE A 94 -7.60 -3.33 -11.11
C PHE A 94 -7.31 -4.84 -11.00
N ARG A 95 -6.10 -5.23 -10.56
CA ARG A 95 -5.70 -6.64 -10.38
C ARG A 95 -5.70 -7.06 -8.91
N PHE A 96 -6.32 -6.28 -8.01
CA PHE A 96 -6.26 -6.51 -6.56
C PHE A 96 -6.65 -7.94 -6.13
N HIS A 97 -7.46 -8.64 -6.94
CA HIS A 97 -7.91 -10.01 -6.69
C HIS A 97 -6.82 -11.06 -6.96
N ALA A 98 -5.82 -10.75 -7.79
CA ALA A 98 -4.76 -11.67 -8.17
C ALA A 98 -3.50 -11.45 -7.31
N PRO A 99 -2.85 -12.51 -6.80
CA PRO A 99 -1.55 -12.39 -6.12
C PRO A 99 -0.54 -11.65 -6.99
N GLY A 100 0.20 -10.73 -6.39
CA GLY A 100 1.18 -9.92 -7.10
C GLY A 100 2.16 -9.24 -6.16
N PRO A 101 3.38 -8.94 -6.64
CA PRO A 101 4.41 -8.32 -5.83
C PRO A 101 4.00 -6.90 -5.40
N ILE A 102 4.43 -6.50 -4.20
CA ILE A 102 4.30 -5.14 -3.70
C ILE A 102 5.59 -4.39 -4.03
N ASP A 103 5.44 -3.34 -4.84
CA ASP A 103 6.53 -2.48 -5.28
C ASP A 103 6.78 -1.32 -4.31
N PHE A 104 5.71 -0.85 -3.65
CA PHE A 104 5.74 0.28 -2.74
C PHE A 104 5.09 -0.05 -1.41
N LEU A 105 5.65 0.45 -0.32
CA LEU A 105 4.98 0.60 0.96
C LEU A 105 4.91 2.10 1.24
N ILE A 106 3.70 2.62 1.33
CA ILE A 106 3.41 4.03 1.57
C ILE A 106 3.24 4.23 3.07
N GLY A 107 4.21 4.91 3.67
CA GLY A 107 4.23 5.22 5.09
C GLY A 107 3.48 6.51 5.43
N ASN A 108 3.49 6.87 6.71
CA ASN A 108 2.88 8.09 7.24
C ASN A 108 3.51 9.39 6.69
N ASP A 109 4.74 9.33 6.17
CA ASP A 109 5.38 10.47 5.50
C ASP A 109 4.65 10.91 4.22
N VAL A 110 3.90 9.99 3.59
CA VAL A 110 3.19 10.23 2.32
C VAL A 110 1.69 10.02 2.47
N LEU A 111 1.26 9.01 3.21
CA LEU A 111 -0.12 8.55 3.30
C LEU A 111 -1.16 9.67 3.55
N PRO A 112 -0.97 10.64 4.48
CA PRO A 112 -1.93 11.70 4.72
C PRO A 112 -2.22 12.57 3.50
N HIS A 113 -1.25 12.73 2.59
CA HIS A 113 -1.38 13.52 1.37
C HIS A 113 -2.18 12.81 0.27
N LEU A 114 -2.31 11.48 0.37
CA LEU A 114 -3.06 10.67 -0.60
C LEU A 114 -4.53 10.52 -0.24
N LEU A 115 -4.88 10.61 1.04
CA LEU A 115 -6.24 10.36 1.51
C LEU A 115 -7.18 11.51 1.10
N LEU A 116 -8.31 11.14 0.51
CA LEU A 116 -9.40 12.06 0.18
C LEU A 116 -10.60 11.82 1.09
N PRO A 117 -11.53 12.79 1.19
CA PRO A 117 -12.84 12.53 1.75
C PRO A 117 -13.51 11.35 1.05
N GLY A 118 -14.10 10.44 1.84
CA GLY A 118 -14.78 9.26 1.34
C GLY A 118 -14.25 7.96 1.94
N ARG A 119 -15.13 7.27 2.66
CA ARG A 119 -14.85 5.95 3.22
C ARG A 119 -16.10 5.08 3.10
N ILE A 120 -15.91 3.84 2.68
CA ILE A 120 -16.92 2.79 2.78
C ILE A 120 -16.55 1.90 3.95
N SER A 121 -17.43 1.82 4.94
CA SER A 121 -17.26 0.95 6.10
C SER A 121 -17.15 -0.52 5.68
N PRO A 122 -16.34 -1.32 6.39
CA PRO A 122 -16.28 -2.76 6.14
C PRO A 122 -17.64 -3.40 6.43
N THR A 123 -17.98 -4.44 5.66
CA THR A 123 -19.14 -5.30 5.90
C THR A 123 -18.67 -6.73 6.13
N LEU A 124 -19.59 -7.64 6.44
CA LEU A 124 -19.26 -9.06 6.61
C LEU A 124 -18.58 -9.66 5.37
N HIS A 125 -18.88 -9.13 4.18
CA HIS A 125 -18.44 -9.67 2.90
C HIS A 125 -17.57 -8.70 2.09
N SER A 126 -17.08 -7.62 2.71
CA SER A 126 -16.22 -6.66 2.02
C SER A 126 -15.31 -5.93 3.00
N PRO A 127 -14.02 -5.75 2.66
CA PRO A 127 -13.15 -4.86 3.41
C PRO A 127 -13.63 -3.41 3.27
N ALA A 128 -13.08 -2.55 4.12
CA ALA A 128 -13.26 -1.11 3.99
C ALA A 128 -12.74 -0.64 2.62
N ALA A 129 -13.22 0.51 2.15
CA ALA A 129 -12.53 1.24 1.10
C ALA A 129 -12.31 2.69 1.49
N PHE A 130 -11.19 3.23 1.05
CA PHE A 130 -10.80 4.61 1.23
C PHE A 130 -10.62 5.26 -0.14
N ASN A 131 -11.14 6.47 -0.27
CA ASN A 131 -10.92 7.28 -1.46
C ASN A 131 -9.52 7.91 -1.36
N THR A 132 -8.75 7.87 -2.45
CA THR A 132 -7.40 8.44 -2.50
C THR A 132 -7.17 9.14 -3.82
N THR A 133 -6.14 9.97 -3.90
CA THR A 133 -5.71 10.59 -5.17
C THR A 133 -5.23 9.57 -6.21
N LEU A 134 -5.01 8.30 -5.82
CA LEU A 134 -4.64 7.20 -6.71
C LEU A 134 -5.84 6.32 -7.11
N GLY A 135 -7.06 6.69 -6.71
CA GLY A 135 -8.28 5.88 -6.84
C GLY A 135 -8.69 5.22 -5.53
N TRP A 136 -9.75 4.42 -5.55
CA TRP A 136 -10.25 3.74 -4.36
C TRP A 136 -9.35 2.57 -3.97
N VAL A 137 -8.97 2.52 -2.68
CA VAL A 137 -8.12 1.46 -2.13
C VAL A 137 -8.95 0.59 -1.19
N LEU A 138 -8.80 -0.74 -1.31
CA LEU A 138 -9.39 -1.70 -0.38
C LEU A 138 -8.47 -1.87 0.82
N TYR A 139 -9.05 -1.88 2.03
CA TYR A 139 -8.28 -1.89 3.27
C TYR A 139 -8.92 -2.80 4.33
N GLY A 140 -8.08 -3.65 4.93
CA GLY A 140 -8.49 -4.59 5.96
C GLY A 140 -8.76 -6.00 5.44
N PRO A 141 -9.12 -6.93 6.34
CA PRO A 141 -9.27 -8.34 6.01
C PRO A 141 -10.48 -8.56 5.10
N TYR A 142 -10.35 -9.52 4.20
CA TYR A 142 -11.46 -10.13 3.50
C TYR A 142 -11.56 -11.59 3.93
N ASN A 143 -12.67 -11.95 4.54
CA ASN A 143 -12.97 -13.33 4.89
C ASN A 143 -14.40 -13.65 4.43
N PRO A 144 -14.58 -14.45 3.36
CA PRO A 144 -15.90 -14.76 2.84
C PRO A 144 -16.74 -15.62 3.80
N THR A 145 -16.13 -16.25 4.80
CA THR A 145 -16.77 -17.27 5.65
C THR A 145 -16.83 -16.91 7.14
N SER A 146 -16.36 -15.73 7.56
CA SER A 146 -16.30 -15.41 8.99
C SER A 146 -17.66 -14.99 9.58
N ARG A 147 -17.95 -15.50 10.78
CA ARG A 147 -18.92 -14.90 11.72
C ARG A 147 -18.14 -13.98 12.66
N VAL A 148 -18.46 -12.69 12.70
CA VAL A 148 -17.72 -11.72 13.54
C VAL A 148 -18.43 -11.49 14.87
N LYS A 149 -17.73 -11.72 15.99
CA LYS A 149 -18.14 -11.20 17.31
C LYS A 149 -17.76 -9.72 17.39
N ARG A 150 -18.73 -8.86 17.69
CA ARG A 150 -18.51 -7.42 17.88
C ARG A 150 -18.02 -7.16 19.30
N VAL A 151 -16.89 -6.47 19.44
CA VAL A 151 -16.39 -5.94 20.72
C VAL A 151 -16.30 -4.42 20.57
N ARG A 152 -16.91 -3.68 21.49
CA ARG A 152 -16.73 -2.22 21.59
C ARG A 152 -15.52 -1.94 22.45
N PHE A 153 -14.62 -1.09 21.97
CA PHE A 153 -13.59 -0.46 22.79
C PHE A 153 -14.09 0.93 23.20
N ALA A 154 -13.88 1.28 24.46
CA ALA A 154 -13.92 2.65 24.92
C ALA A 154 -12.49 3.21 24.77
N ILE A 155 -12.36 4.25 23.95
CA ILE A 155 -11.21 5.15 23.92
C ILE A 155 -11.70 6.50 24.44
#